data_AF-A0A522D610-F1
#
_entry.id   AF-A0A522D610-F1
#
_cell.length_a   1.000
_cell.length_b   1.000
_cell.length_c   1.000
_cell.angle_alpha   90.00
_cell.angle_beta   90.00
_cell.angle_gamma   90.00
#
_symmetry.space_group_name_H-M   'P 1'
#
loop_
_entity.id
_entity.type
_entity.pdbx_description
1 polymer ?
#
loop_
_entity_poly.entity_id
_entity_poly.type
_entity_poly.pdbx_seq_one_letter_code
_entity_poly.pdbx_strand_id
1 'polypeptide(L)'
;MDIRKVLAAGAAATALLAASSADAAIVFVGSWELNSGVDDSPLTGQQAAALIFGGNASDYMISTSGSDVNQINFRAWYAYIGLPDTVGVDAQDVNSAFGFDLSAYINDGALGSYVNYAFKDDGRVGGVPEPATWALMIAGFGLAGAGLRRRRCVALA
;
A
#
# COMPACT_ATOMS: atom_id res chain seq x y z
N MET A 1 47.38 22.25 12.58
CA MET A 1 45.96 22.15 12.17
C MET A 1 45.43 20.85 12.76
N ASP A 2 44.65 20.93 13.84
CA ASP A 2 44.31 19.76 14.67
C ASP A 2 43.25 18.86 14.00
N ILE A 3 43.69 17.66 13.59
CA ILE A 3 42.90 16.54 13.03
C ILE A 3 41.67 16.18 13.89
N ARG A 4 41.69 16.50 15.19
CA ARG A 4 40.61 16.20 16.13
C ARG A 4 39.32 16.99 15.88
N LYS A 5 39.37 18.10 15.13
CA LYS A 5 38.16 18.92 14.82
C LYS A 5 37.38 18.42 13.60
N VAL A 6 38.03 17.69 12.69
CA VAL A 6 37.42 17.22 11.42
C VAL A 6 36.52 15.99 11.63
N LEU A 7 36.88 15.11 12.58
CA LEU A 7 36.13 13.89 12.88
C LEU A 7 34.73 14.15 13.49
N ALA A 8 34.55 15.26 14.21
CA ALA A 8 33.26 15.58 14.84
C ALA A 8 32.21 16.11 13.85
N ALA A 9 32.63 16.71 12.73
CA ALA A 9 31.72 17.22 11.70
C ALA A 9 31.30 16.10 10.71
N GLY A 10 32.18 15.13 10.46
CA GLY A 10 31.92 14.04 9.51
C GLY A 10 30.82 13.06 9.97
N ALA A 11 30.68 12.82 11.27
CA ALA A 11 29.68 11.88 11.79
C ALA A 11 28.24 12.43 11.81
N ALA A 12 28.08 13.76 11.86
CA ALA A 12 26.76 14.39 11.88
C ALA A 12 26.12 14.47 10.47
N ALA A 13 26.94 14.57 9.42
CA ALA A 13 26.47 14.67 8.04
C ALA A 13 25.96 13.34 7.48
N THR A 14 26.50 12.20 7.92
CA THR A 14 26.10 10.86 7.46
C THR A 14 24.79 10.37 8.07
N ALA A 15 24.41 10.82 9.28
CA ALA A 15 23.17 10.41 9.93
C ALA A 15 21.90 11.05 9.33
N LEU A 16 22.03 12.20 8.66
CA LEU A 16 20.89 12.94 8.09
C LEU A 16 20.42 12.36 6.74
N LEU A 17 21.25 11.56 6.08
CA LEU A 17 20.97 10.97 4.76
C LEU A 17 20.19 9.64 4.83
N ALA A 18 19.85 9.16 6.03
CA ALA A 18 19.23 7.85 6.26
C ALA A 18 17.76 7.93 6.74
N ALA A 19 17.05 9.03 6.45
CA ALA A 19 15.60 9.05 6.63
C ALA A 19 14.96 8.13 5.59
N SER A 20 14.73 6.87 5.97
CA SER A 20 13.97 5.91 5.18
C SER A 20 12.55 6.44 4.94
N SER A 21 12.05 6.24 3.72
CA SER A 21 10.65 6.47 3.36
C SER A 21 9.72 5.72 4.32
N ALA A 22 8.71 6.44 4.86
CA ALA A 22 7.66 5.81 5.64
C ALA A 22 6.90 4.79 4.79
N ASP A 23 6.72 3.58 5.31
CA ASP A 23 6.02 2.49 4.62
C ASP A 23 4.51 2.64 4.85
N ALA A 24 3.73 2.55 3.77
CA ALA A 24 2.31 2.84 3.79
C ALA A 24 1.51 1.55 3.97
N ALA A 25 0.50 1.58 4.86
CA ALA A 25 -0.22 0.37 5.24
C ALA A 25 -1.32 0.03 4.23
N ILE A 26 -1.28 -1.18 3.68
CA ILE A 26 -2.37 -1.73 2.86
C ILE A 26 -3.57 -2.04 3.77
N VAL A 27 -4.74 -1.55 3.38
CA VAL A 27 -6.01 -1.75 4.12
C VAL A 27 -7.06 -2.40 3.25
N PHE A 28 -7.95 -3.17 3.89
CA PHE A 28 -9.14 -3.70 3.24
C PHE A 28 -10.18 -2.57 3.03
N VAL A 29 -10.65 -2.42 1.80
CA VAL A 29 -11.63 -1.38 1.42
C VAL A 29 -13.05 -1.94 1.43
N GLY A 30 -13.22 -3.14 0.87
CA GLY A 30 -14.53 -3.77 0.73
C GLY A 30 -14.48 -4.97 -0.21
N SER A 31 -15.64 -5.59 -0.42
CA SER A 31 -15.80 -6.70 -1.36
C SER A 31 -17.07 -6.53 -2.19
N TRP A 32 -17.14 -7.25 -3.31
CA TRP A 32 -18.32 -7.31 -4.15
C TRP A 32 -18.48 -8.71 -4.75
N GLU A 33 -19.73 -9.08 -5.03
CA GLU A 33 -20.00 -10.29 -5.80
C GLU A 33 -19.92 -9.99 -7.29
N LEU A 34 -19.35 -10.91 -8.06
CA LEU A 34 -19.24 -10.83 -9.51
C LEU A 34 -20.59 -10.50 -10.15
N ASN A 35 -21.65 -11.19 -9.72
CA ASN A 35 -23.00 -11.11 -10.28
C ASN A 35 -23.82 -9.90 -9.78
N SER A 36 -23.18 -8.91 -9.14
CA SER A 36 -23.85 -7.68 -8.65
C SER A 36 -23.73 -6.49 -9.61
N GLY A 37 -23.14 -6.69 -10.80
CA GLY A 37 -23.00 -5.64 -11.80
C GLY A 37 -24.33 -5.23 -12.41
N VAL A 38 -24.34 -4.07 -13.08
CA VAL A 38 -25.55 -3.52 -13.70
C VAL A 38 -25.47 -3.43 -15.23
N ASP A 39 -24.25 -3.49 -15.78
CA ASP A 39 -23.99 -3.34 -17.22
C ASP A 39 -23.05 -4.45 -17.73
N ASP A 40 -23.22 -4.83 -19.00
CA ASP A 40 -22.38 -5.83 -19.67
C ASP A 40 -21.09 -5.24 -20.26
N SER A 41 -20.51 -4.25 -19.58
CA SER A 41 -19.26 -3.63 -20.04
C SER A 41 -18.05 -4.46 -19.58
N PRO A 42 -17.02 -4.65 -20.43
CA PRO A 42 -15.77 -5.29 -20.03
C PRO A 42 -15.06 -4.47 -18.95
N LEU A 43 -14.78 -5.07 -17.80
CA LEU A 43 -14.20 -4.41 -16.64
C LEU A 43 -13.14 -5.29 -16.00
N THR A 44 -11.95 -4.72 -15.76
CA THR A 44 -10.95 -5.35 -14.92
C THR A 44 -11.40 -5.37 -13.44
N GLY A 45 -10.84 -6.26 -12.63
CA GLY A 45 -11.07 -6.26 -11.18
C GLY A 45 -10.74 -4.93 -10.51
N GLN A 46 -9.65 -4.29 -10.92
CA GLN A 46 -9.25 -2.97 -10.44
C GLN A 46 -10.21 -1.86 -10.87
N GLN A 47 -10.70 -1.89 -12.11
CA GLN A 47 -11.69 -0.93 -12.61
C GLN A 47 -13.03 -1.09 -11.90
N ALA A 48 -13.47 -2.33 -11.68
CA ALA A 48 -14.67 -2.63 -10.90
C ALA A 48 -14.56 -2.08 -9.47
N ALA A 49 -13.42 -2.27 -8.80
CA ALA A 49 -13.19 -1.71 -7.47
C ALA A 49 -13.26 -0.17 -7.47
N ALA A 50 -12.63 0.50 -8.43
CA ALA A 50 -12.69 1.96 -8.54
C ALA A 50 -14.10 2.47 -8.88
N LEU A 51 -14.88 1.72 -9.65
CA LEU A 51 -16.27 2.05 -9.95
C LEU A 51 -17.14 1.97 -8.68
N ILE A 52 -16.95 0.95 -7.85
CA ILE A 52 -17.77 0.69 -6.64
C ILE A 52 -17.33 1.56 -5.47
N PHE A 53 -16.03 1.69 -5.23
CA PHE A 53 -15.45 2.32 -4.04
C PHE A 53 -14.84 3.72 -4.31
N GLY A 54 -14.80 4.15 -5.58
CA GLY A 54 -14.23 5.43 -6.01
C GLY A 54 -12.72 5.41 -6.22
N GLY A 55 -12.14 6.56 -6.63
CA GLY A 55 -10.70 6.70 -6.84
C GLY A 55 -10.19 6.12 -8.18
N ASN A 56 -8.89 5.82 -8.25
CA ASN A 56 -8.26 5.28 -9.46
C ASN A 56 -8.13 3.75 -9.38
N ALA A 57 -8.33 3.06 -10.51
CA ALA A 57 -8.20 1.61 -10.61
C ALA A 57 -6.82 1.10 -10.18
N SER A 58 -5.76 1.81 -10.55
CA SER A 58 -4.37 1.47 -10.23
C SER A 58 -4.07 1.43 -8.73
N ASP A 59 -4.88 2.09 -7.90
CA ASP A 59 -4.66 2.14 -6.46
C ASP A 59 -5.14 0.86 -5.76
N TYR A 60 -5.94 0.05 -6.44
CA TYR A 60 -6.54 -1.14 -5.87
C TYR A 60 -5.69 -2.38 -6.10
N MET A 61 -5.67 -3.26 -5.10
CA MET A 61 -5.16 -4.62 -5.19
C MET A 61 -6.32 -5.57 -4.94
N ILE A 62 -6.50 -6.57 -5.80
CA ILE A 62 -7.65 -7.47 -5.74
C ILE A 62 -7.23 -8.84 -5.21
N SER A 63 -8.11 -9.46 -4.43
CA SER A 63 -8.01 -10.85 -4.02
C SER A 63 -9.29 -11.61 -4.34
N THR A 64 -9.14 -12.89 -4.64
CA THR A 64 -10.22 -13.88 -4.67
C THR A 64 -10.27 -14.77 -3.43
N SER A 65 -9.34 -14.60 -2.48
CA SER A 65 -9.11 -15.54 -1.38
C SER A 65 -9.66 -15.07 -0.03
N GLY A 66 -9.88 -13.76 0.16
CA GLY A 66 -10.52 -13.22 1.36
C GLY A 66 -10.14 -11.76 1.66
N SER A 67 -10.57 -11.28 2.84
CA SER A 67 -10.42 -9.89 3.29
C SER A 67 -9.14 -9.60 4.07
N ASP A 68 -8.28 -10.61 4.28
CA ASP A 68 -7.00 -10.40 4.96
C ASP A 68 -5.93 -9.93 3.97
N VAL A 69 -5.11 -8.95 4.36
CA VAL A 69 -4.03 -8.39 3.52
C VAL A 69 -3.01 -9.47 3.09
N ASN A 70 -2.82 -10.51 3.91
CA ASN A 70 -1.93 -11.63 3.59
C ASN A 70 -2.46 -12.55 2.49
N GLN A 71 -3.73 -12.39 2.10
CA GLN A 71 -4.40 -13.18 1.08
C GLN A 71 -4.47 -12.46 -0.27
N ILE A 72 -3.86 -11.27 -0.41
CA ILE A 72 -3.81 -10.56 -1.68
C ILE A 72 -3.06 -11.41 -2.71
N ASN A 73 -3.75 -11.77 -3.79
CA ASN A 73 -3.23 -12.66 -4.82
C ASN A 73 -3.21 -12.02 -6.21
N PHE A 74 -3.61 -10.74 -6.33
CA PHE A 74 -3.66 -9.96 -7.58
C PHE A 74 -4.49 -10.60 -8.68
N ARG A 75 -5.55 -11.31 -8.28
CA ARG A 75 -6.48 -11.99 -9.19
C ARG A 75 -7.90 -11.56 -8.89
N ALA A 76 -8.75 -11.66 -9.92
CA ALA A 76 -10.18 -11.39 -9.81
C ALA A 76 -10.98 -12.50 -10.48
N TRP A 77 -12.19 -12.74 -9.96
CA TRP A 77 -13.23 -13.50 -10.63
C TRP A 77 -13.82 -12.66 -11.76
N TYR A 78 -13.99 -13.30 -12.92
CA TYR A 78 -14.53 -12.71 -14.14
C TYR A 78 -15.64 -13.57 -14.71
N ALA A 79 -16.68 -12.95 -15.25
CA ALA A 79 -17.60 -13.60 -16.17
C ALA A 79 -17.13 -13.38 -17.62
N TYR A 80 -17.43 -14.34 -18.49
CA TYR A 80 -17.17 -14.24 -19.92
C TYR A 80 -18.39 -13.68 -20.62
N ILE A 81 -18.29 -12.46 -21.13
CA ILE A 81 -19.43 -11.76 -21.71
C ILE A 81 -19.91 -12.50 -22.96
N GLY A 82 -21.22 -12.77 -23.01
CA GLY A 82 -21.83 -13.54 -24.07
C GLY A 82 -21.73 -15.06 -23.91
N LEU A 83 -21.13 -15.56 -22.82
CA LEU A 83 -21.11 -16.96 -22.41
C LEU A 83 -21.75 -17.12 -21.03
N PRO A 84 -23.08 -17.33 -20.96
CA PRO A 84 -23.78 -17.44 -19.68
C PRO A 84 -23.18 -18.50 -18.75
N ASP A 85 -23.18 -18.22 -17.45
CA ASP A 85 -22.73 -19.15 -16.40
C ASP A 85 -21.25 -19.58 -16.52
N THR A 86 -20.46 -18.86 -17.32
CA THR A 86 -19.04 -19.14 -17.48
C THR A 86 -18.24 -18.14 -16.65
N VAL A 87 -17.58 -18.64 -15.62
CA VAL A 87 -16.75 -17.86 -14.71
C VAL A 87 -15.31 -18.35 -14.72
N GLY A 88 -14.37 -17.41 -14.71
CA GLY A 88 -12.94 -17.67 -14.64
C GLY A 88 -12.26 -16.82 -13.58
N VAL A 89 -11.00 -17.15 -13.31
CA VAL A 89 -10.12 -16.30 -12.49
C VAL A 89 -8.86 -16.00 -13.28
N ASP A 90 -8.58 -14.72 -13.44
CA ASP A 90 -7.39 -14.22 -14.12
C ASP A 90 -6.74 -13.11 -13.29
N ALA A 91 -5.69 -12.46 -13.82
CA ALA A 91 -5.09 -11.29 -13.21
C ALA A 91 -6.12 -10.17 -12.99
N GLN A 92 -5.88 -9.32 -12.00
CA GLN A 92 -6.82 -8.24 -11.62
C GLN A 92 -7.03 -7.14 -12.66
N ASP A 93 -6.21 -7.10 -13.71
CA ASP A 93 -6.11 -6.05 -14.74
C ASP A 93 -6.47 -6.54 -16.15
N VAL A 94 -7.12 -7.70 -16.27
CA VAL A 94 -7.56 -8.25 -17.57
C VAL A 94 -9.05 -7.97 -17.80
N ASN A 95 -9.42 -7.62 -19.03
CA ASN A 95 -10.81 -7.45 -19.46
C ASN A 95 -11.14 -8.20 -20.76
N SER A 96 -10.23 -9.07 -21.20
CA SER A 96 -10.46 -9.98 -22.33
C SER A 96 -9.54 -11.20 -22.21
N ALA A 97 -10.05 -12.40 -22.48
CA ALA A 97 -9.26 -13.62 -22.57
C ALA A 97 -9.87 -14.57 -23.59
N PHE A 98 -8.99 -15.33 -24.28
CA PHE A 98 -9.41 -16.33 -25.26
C PHE A 98 -10.35 -15.80 -26.37
N GLY A 99 -10.28 -14.50 -26.70
CA GLY A 99 -11.13 -13.85 -27.70
C GLY A 99 -12.51 -13.44 -27.20
N PHE A 100 -12.76 -13.52 -25.89
CA PHE A 100 -13.96 -13.04 -25.23
C PHE A 100 -13.64 -11.84 -24.35
N ASP A 101 -14.61 -10.94 -24.22
CA ASP A 101 -14.57 -9.89 -23.23
C ASP A 101 -14.87 -10.46 -21.84
N LEU A 102 -14.20 -9.89 -20.84
CA LEU A 102 -14.32 -10.29 -19.44
C LEU A 102 -14.81 -9.10 -18.61
N SER A 103 -15.68 -9.39 -17.64
CA SER A 103 -16.05 -8.39 -16.63
C SER A 103 -15.97 -8.98 -15.24
N ALA A 104 -15.30 -8.26 -14.33
CA ALA A 104 -15.25 -8.57 -12.91
C ALA A 104 -16.47 -8.04 -12.13
N TYR A 105 -17.40 -7.36 -12.80
CA TYR A 105 -18.62 -6.81 -12.21
C TYR A 105 -19.73 -6.69 -13.25
N ILE A 106 -20.60 -7.70 -13.30
CA ILE A 106 -21.66 -7.86 -14.32
C ILE A 106 -22.84 -8.60 -13.70
N ASN A 107 -24.01 -8.64 -14.34
CA ASN A 107 -25.09 -9.55 -13.96
C ASN A 107 -25.43 -10.46 -15.15
N ASP A 108 -24.66 -11.53 -15.34
CA ASP A 108 -24.85 -12.47 -16.47
C ASP A 108 -25.69 -13.70 -16.11
N GLY A 109 -26.02 -13.86 -14.83
CA GLY A 109 -26.74 -15.04 -14.32
C GLY A 109 -25.83 -16.19 -13.84
N ALA A 110 -24.52 -15.97 -13.72
CA ALA A 110 -23.58 -16.95 -13.17
C ALA A 110 -24.06 -17.57 -11.84
N LEU A 111 -24.00 -18.90 -11.77
CA LEU A 111 -24.41 -19.68 -10.62
C LEU A 111 -23.26 -19.78 -9.61
N GLY A 112 -23.47 -19.20 -8.43
CA GLY A 112 -22.52 -19.27 -7.31
C GLY A 112 -22.16 -17.91 -6.75
N SER A 113 -21.50 -17.91 -5.59
CA SER A 113 -20.97 -16.68 -4.97
C SER A 113 -19.49 -16.57 -5.30
N TYR A 114 -19.19 -15.68 -6.24
CA TYR A 114 -17.83 -15.35 -6.66
C TYR A 114 -17.49 -13.96 -6.14
N VAL A 115 -16.74 -13.90 -5.05
CA VAL A 115 -16.48 -12.64 -4.33
C VAL A 115 -15.07 -12.15 -4.64
N ASN A 116 -14.99 -10.88 -5.03
CA ASN A 116 -13.75 -10.14 -5.18
C ASN A 116 -13.56 -9.21 -3.97
N TYR A 117 -12.34 -9.15 -3.45
CA TYR A 117 -11.96 -8.35 -2.29
C TYR A 117 -11.00 -7.25 -2.72
N ALA A 118 -11.31 -6.00 -2.43
CA ALA A 118 -10.50 -4.82 -2.75
C ALA A 118 -9.69 -4.36 -1.55
N PHE A 119 -8.41 -4.12 -1.81
CA PHE A 119 -7.46 -3.49 -0.89
C PHE A 119 -6.88 -2.25 -1.54
N LYS A 120 -6.43 -1.31 -0.73
CA LYS A 120 -5.78 -0.09 -1.19
C LYS A 120 -4.75 0.35 -0.17
N ASP A 121 -3.72 1.04 -0.63
CA ASP A 121 -2.82 1.77 0.25
C ASP A 121 -3.55 3.00 0.84
N ASP A 122 -3.70 3.05 2.17
CA ASP A 122 -4.39 4.17 2.84
C ASP A 122 -3.52 5.44 2.87
N GLY A 123 -2.23 5.37 2.52
CA GLY A 123 -1.28 6.48 2.64
C GLY A 123 -1.10 7.01 4.06
N ARG A 124 -1.80 6.41 5.04
CA ARG A 124 -1.69 6.68 6.46
C ARG A 124 -0.50 5.90 6.97
N VAL A 125 0.58 6.63 7.24
CA VAL A 125 1.69 6.13 8.05
C VAL A 125 1.08 5.70 9.39
N GLY A 126 1.09 4.40 9.68
CA GLY A 126 0.63 3.88 10.95
C GLY A 126 1.28 4.68 12.08
N GLY A 127 0.48 5.18 13.03
CA GLY A 127 0.89 6.13 14.08
C GLY A 127 1.85 5.57 15.13
N VAL A 128 2.82 4.75 14.73
CA VAL A 128 3.93 4.28 15.54
C VAL A 128 5.14 5.11 15.15
N PRO A 129 5.76 5.88 16.06
CA PRO A 129 7.02 6.53 15.77
C PRO A 129 8.04 5.46 15.37
N GLU A 130 8.48 5.49 14.11
CA GLU A 130 9.40 4.50 13.58
C GLU A 130 10.68 4.43 14.44
N PRO A 131 11.38 3.29 14.49
CA PRO A 131 12.64 3.17 15.23
C PRO A 131 13.66 4.28 14.91
N ALA A 132 13.65 4.81 13.69
CA ALA A 132 14.45 5.97 13.28
C ALA A 132 14.05 7.27 14.00
N THR A 133 12.75 7.49 14.24
CA THR A 133 12.25 8.64 15.01
C THR A 133 12.74 8.60 16.44
N TRP A 134 12.72 7.42 17.07
CA TRP A 134 13.29 7.23 18.41
C TRP A 134 14.78 7.52 18.44
N ALA A 135 15.53 7.02 17.45
CA ALA A 135 16.96 7.27 17.33
C ALA A 135 17.26 8.77 17.16
N LEU A 136 16.50 9.49 16.33
CA LEU A 136 16.67 10.93 16.13
C LEU A 136 16.33 11.75 17.37
N MET A 137 15.27 11.39 18.10
CA MET A 137 14.94 12.06 19.37
C MET A 137 16.06 11.86 20.40
N ILE A 138 16.52 10.62 20.58
CA ILE A 138 17.61 10.30 21.50
C ILE A 138 18.90 11.03 21.10
N ALA A 139 19.23 11.03 19.80
CA ALA A 139 20.40 11.74 19.29
C ALA A 139 20.29 13.26 19.52
N GLY A 140 19.13 13.86 19.24
CA GLY A 140 18.86 15.28 19.48
C GLY A 140 19.01 15.67 20.95
N PHE A 141 18.39 14.90 21.86
CA PHE A 141 18.54 15.12 23.31
C PHE A 141 19.98 14.89 23.79
N GLY A 142 20.67 13.88 23.26
CA GLY A 142 22.08 13.60 23.55
C GLY A 142 23.00 14.76 23.14
N LEU A 143 22.81 15.32 21.95
CA LEU A 143 23.56 16.48 21.45
C LEU A 143 23.28 17.75 22.26
N ALA A 144 22.01 18.02 22.59
CA ALA A 144 21.63 19.15 23.43
C ALA A 144 22.28 19.06 24.82
N GLY A 145 22.22 17.88 25.45
CA GLY A 145 22.88 17.61 26.73
C GLY A 145 24.40 17.76 26.67
N ALA A 146 25.03 17.27 25.61
CA ALA A 146 26.47 17.41 25.40
C ALA A 146 26.90 18.89 25.25
N GLY A 147 26.11 19.69 24.54
CA GLY A 147 26.34 21.13 24.38
C GLY A 147 26.31 21.89 25.71
N LEU A 148 25.36 21.59 26.58
CA LEU A 148 25.25 22.20 27.91
C LEU A 148 26.42 21.80 28.83
N ARG A 149 26.88 20.54 28.78
CA ARG A 149 28.04 20.07 29.57
C ARG A 149 29.33 20.77 29.17
N ARG A 150 29.54 20.99 27.86
CA ARG A 150 30.75 21.67 27.36
C ARG A 150 30.87 23.11 27.86
N ARG A 151 29.75 23.84 27.98
CA ARG A 151 29.75 25.22 28.50
C ARG A 151 30.16 25.31 29.97
N ARG A 152 29.79 24.31 30.79
CA ARG A 152 30.16 24.28 32.22
C ARG A 152 31.65 24.05 32.45
N CYS A 153 32.31 23.24 31.62
CA CYS A 153 33.76 23.09 31.70
C CYS A 153 34.53 24.35 31.29
N VAL A 154 34.01 25.14 30.34
CA VAL A 154 34.66 26.38 29.90
C VAL A 154 34.51 27.50 30.94
N ALA A 155 33.45 27.50 31.74
CA ALA A 155 33.25 28.47 32.82
C ALA A 155 34.05 28.17 34.11
N LEU A 156 34.64 26.98 34.21
CA LEU A 156 35.49 26.54 35.35
C LEU A 156 36.99 26.60 35.04
N ALA A 157 37.38 27.13 33.88
CA ALA A 157 38.76 27.37 33.45
C ALA A 157 39.02 28.88 33.36
#